data_AF-A0A934VNE7-F1
#
_entry.id   AF-A0A934VNE7-F1
#
_cell.length_a   1.000
_cell.length_b   1.000
_cell.length_c   1.000
_cell.angle_alpha   90.00
_cell.angle_beta   90.00
_cell.angle_gamma   90.00
#
_symmetry.space_group_name_H-M   'P 1'
#
loop_
_entity.id
_entity.type
_entity.pdbx_description
1 polymer ?
#
loop_
_entity_poly.entity_id
_entity_poly.type
_entity_poly.pdbx_seq_one_letter_code
_entity_poly.pdbx_strand_id
1 'polypeptide(L)'
;MSTTLSQPKTPQNNALMALASKLKVDHAALTQTLKQTVFSVTENRQTRPPTNEEFLALAVTANTYDLNPILRELYAFPKKGGGIVPVVSVDGWLKIINRQPNFDGMDVDVFHDDNGTPTHATCTIHLKDRKHPVRISEYFAECSRNTEPWNQMPSRMLRHKAIKEAARVAFGIGGIVDEDEAETLRDVTPTAPSSMPSGPAMPKPRGQRLERSEEPAPASAQPRKEEASEPEGELFIIDGVKTRTGKSQKTGRDWKLYIITFQVDGEPATIEASTFSETIGGIAEFNEGKWARAVIKTEGDRSTVESLEIVSDAEGEEEGGLM
;
A
#
# COMPACT_ATOMS: atom_id res chain seq x y z
N MET A 1 -44.60 -48.46 -9.88
CA MET A 1 -43.13 -48.40 -9.79
C MET A 1 -42.73 -46.98 -10.17
N SER A 2 -42.36 -46.14 -9.20
CA SER A 2 -41.92 -44.76 -9.46
C SER A 2 -40.42 -44.75 -9.68
N THR A 3 -40.01 -44.48 -10.92
CA THR A 3 -38.61 -44.28 -11.28
C THR A 3 -38.24 -42.83 -10.97
N THR A 4 -37.54 -42.61 -9.87
CA THR A 4 -36.96 -41.30 -9.54
C THR A 4 -35.79 -41.03 -10.49
N LEU A 5 -35.98 -40.10 -11.42
CA LEU A 5 -34.92 -39.54 -12.24
C LEU A 5 -33.93 -38.78 -11.34
N SER A 6 -32.74 -39.35 -11.15
CA SER A 6 -31.61 -38.66 -10.55
C SER A 6 -31.15 -37.55 -11.49
N GLN A 7 -31.29 -36.29 -11.09
CA GLN A 7 -30.75 -35.16 -11.84
C GLN A 7 -29.21 -35.26 -11.87
N PRO A 8 -28.57 -34.93 -13.01
CA PRO A 8 -27.11 -34.87 -13.07
C PRO A 8 -26.63 -33.74 -12.18
N LYS A 9 -25.87 -34.07 -11.13
CA LYS A 9 -25.10 -33.07 -10.36
C LYS A 9 -24.14 -32.38 -11.31
N THR A 10 -24.36 -31.09 -11.56
CA THR A 10 -23.41 -30.21 -12.23
C THR A 10 -22.03 -30.42 -11.60
N PRO A 11 -20.95 -30.64 -12.37
CA PRO A 11 -19.63 -30.74 -11.78
C PRO A 11 -19.32 -29.38 -11.15
N GLN A 12 -19.36 -29.31 -9.82
CA GLN A 12 -18.83 -28.17 -9.09
C GLN A 12 -17.35 -28.11 -9.45
N ASN A 13 -16.98 -27.18 -10.34
CA ASN A 13 -15.60 -26.86 -10.66
C ASN A 13 -14.91 -26.39 -9.38
N ASN A 14 -14.42 -27.35 -8.60
CA ASN A 14 -13.80 -27.12 -7.33
C ASN A 14 -12.35 -26.74 -7.62
N ALA A 15 -11.89 -25.57 -7.18
CA ALA A 15 -10.51 -25.09 -7.40
C ALA A 15 -9.44 -26.14 -7.02
N LEU A 16 -9.72 -26.92 -5.97
CA LEU A 16 -8.89 -28.03 -5.53
C LEU A 16 -8.83 -29.19 -6.52
N MET A 17 -9.86 -29.44 -7.32
CA MET A 17 -9.82 -30.44 -8.40
C MET A 17 -8.95 -29.95 -9.56
N ALA A 18 -8.96 -28.65 -9.86
CA ALA A 18 -8.05 -28.07 -10.85
C ALA A 18 -6.59 -28.17 -10.40
N LEU A 19 -6.30 -27.86 -9.13
CA LEU A 19 -4.97 -28.04 -8.55
C LEU A 19 -4.55 -29.52 -8.51
N ALA A 20 -5.42 -30.42 -8.07
CA ALA A 20 -5.16 -31.87 -8.08
C ALA A 20 -4.85 -32.39 -9.49
N SER A 21 -5.62 -31.96 -10.48
CA SER A 21 -5.41 -32.30 -11.89
C SER A 21 -4.07 -31.76 -12.41
N LYS A 22 -3.74 -30.50 -12.10
CA LYS A 22 -2.46 -29.86 -12.46
C LYS A 22 -1.28 -30.62 -11.86
N LEU A 23 -1.41 -31.07 -10.61
CA LEU A 23 -0.37 -31.82 -9.88
C LEU A 23 -0.35 -33.32 -10.22
N LYS A 24 -1.36 -33.83 -10.94
CA LYS A 24 -1.57 -35.27 -11.20
C LYS A 24 -1.64 -36.11 -9.92
N VAL A 25 -2.28 -35.57 -8.89
CA VAL A 25 -2.45 -36.22 -7.57
C VAL A 25 -3.94 -36.50 -7.34
N ASP A 26 -4.25 -37.58 -6.61
CA ASP A 26 -5.62 -37.85 -6.18
C ASP A 26 -6.17 -36.68 -5.33
N HIS A 27 -7.42 -36.30 -5.61
CA HIS A 27 -8.05 -35.14 -4.99
C HIS A 27 -8.27 -35.32 -3.47
N ALA A 28 -8.66 -36.51 -3.04
CA ALA A 28 -8.89 -36.79 -1.63
C ALA A 28 -7.56 -36.83 -0.86
N ALA A 29 -6.54 -37.47 -1.44
CA ALA A 29 -5.19 -37.49 -0.89
C ALA A 29 -4.62 -36.06 -0.78
N LEU A 30 -4.70 -35.25 -1.83
CA LEU A 30 -4.23 -33.86 -1.81
C LEU A 30 -4.95 -33.04 -0.74
N THR A 31 -6.27 -33.17 -0.65
CA THR A 31 -7.08 -32.47 0.36
C THR A 31 -6.63 -32.83 1.77
N GLN A 32 -6.43 -34.13 2.03
CA GLN A 32 -5.98 -34.61 3.32
C GLN A 32 -4.57 -34.10 3.66
N THR A 33 -3.64 -34.17 2.70
CA THR A 33 -2.28 -33.65 2.86
C THR A 33 -2.30 -32.16 3.18
N LEU A 34 -3.03 -31.34 2.41
CA LEU A 34 -3.11 -29.90 2.66
C LEU A 34 -3.65 -29.57 4.06
N LYS A 35 -4.71 -30.26 4.48
CA LYS A 35 -5.30 -30.10 5.82
C LYS A 35 -4.32 -30.47 6.94
N GLN A 36 -3.51 -31.50 6.74
CA GLN A 36 -2.63 -32.03 7.78
C GLN A 36 -1.25 -31.37 7.84
N THR A 37 -0.73 -30.84 6.71
CA THR A 37 0.68 -30.39 6.63
C THR A 37 0.84 -28.89 6.43
N VAL A 38 -0.08 -28.25 5.71
CA VAL A 38 0.01 -26.83 5.36
C VAL A 38 -0.95 -25.98 6.18
N PHE A 39 -2.16 -26.48 6.37
CA PHE A 39 -3.25 -25.72 7.00
C PHE A 39 -3.57 -26.14 8.43
N SER A 40 -2.85 -27.13 8.97
CA SER A 40 -2.92 -27.43 10.39
C SER A 40 -2.38 -26.26 11.19
N VAL A 41 -3.10 -25.86 12.22
CA VAL A 41 -2.67 -24.80 13.15
C VAL A 41 -2.47 -25.38 14.54
N THR A 42 -1.51 -24.82 15.27
CA THR A 42 -1.28 -25.13 16.67
C THR A 42 -1.83 -24.00 17.52
N GLU A 43 -2.85 -24.30 18.31
CA GLU A 43 -3.49 -23.37 19.24
C GLU A 43 -3.50 -24.04 20.62
N ASN A 44 -3.12 -23.31 21.68
CA ASN A 44 -3.08 -23.85 23.05
C ASN A 44 -2.29 -25.18 23.20
N ARG A 45 -1.16 -25.30 22.47
CA ARG A 45 -0.32 -26.51 22.38
C ARG A 45 -1.00 -27.74 21.77
N GLN A 46 -2.15 -27.57 21.13
CA GLN A 46 -2.84 -28.62 20.40
C GLN A 46 -2.82 -28.31 18.90
N THR A 47 -2.36 -29.25 18.10
CA THR A 47 -2.41 -29.16 16.65
C THR A 47 -3.71 -29.75 16.16
N ARG A 48 -4.44 -29.00 15.33
CA ARG A 48 -5.66 -29.49 14.68
C ARG A 48 -5.63 -29.18 13.18
N PRO A 49 -6.23 -30.04 12.34
CA PRO A 49 -6.54 -29.65 10.96
C PRO A 49 -7.62 -28.56 10.94
N PRO A 50 -7.76 -27.82 9.83
CA PRO A 50 -8.84 -26.86 9.67
C PRO A 50 -10.20 -27.57 9.55
N THR A 51 -11.28 -26.91 9.95
CA THR A 51 -12.64 -27.35 9.64
C THR A 51 -12.89 -27.30 8.12
N ASN A 52 -14.02 -27.84 7.65
CA ASN A 52 -14.33 -27.79 6.22
C ASN A 52 -14.54 -26.35 5.71
N GLU A 53 -15.13 -25.49 6.54
CA GLU A 53 -15.39 -24.08 6.24
C GLU A 53 -14.08 -23.28 6.24
N GLU A 54 -13.21 -23.50 7.23
CA GLU A 54 -11.86 -22.93 7.30
C GLU A 54 -11.02 -23.35 6.08
N PHE A 55 -11.06 -24.64 5.74
CA PHE A 55 -10.37 -25.17 4.57
C PHE A 55 -10.90 -24.58 3.25
N LEU A 56 -12.22 -24.42 3.13
CA LEU A 56 -12.83 -23.79 1.97
C LEU A 56 -12.38 -22.33 1.83
N ALA A 57 -12.35 -21.56 2.92
CA ALA A 57 -11.87 -20.17 2.89
C ALA A 57 -10.41 -20.08 2.41
N LEU A 58 -9.53 -20.97 2.88
CA LEU A 58 -8.14 -21.07 2.42
C LEU A 58 -8.05 -21.46 0.94
N ALA A 59 -8.82 -22.46 0.51
CA ALA A 59 -8.81 -22.95 -0.86
C ALA A 59 -9.33 -21.90 -1.86
N VAL A 60 -10.38 -21.16 -1.48
CA VAL A 60 -10.91 -20.04 -2.27
C VAL A 60 -9.84 -18.95 -2.39
N THR A 61 -9.20 -18.57 -1.28
CA THR A 61 -8.15 -17.54 -1.29
C THR A 61 -6.97 -17.95 -2.16
N ALA A 62 -6.49 -19.19 -2.02
CA ALA A 62 -5.42 -19.74 -2.83
C ALA A 62 -5.78 -19.71 -4.33
N ASN A 63 -7.02 -20.06 -4.68
CA ASN A 63 -7.46 -20.02 -6.08
C ASN A 63 -7.58 -18.59 -6.63
N THR A 64 -8.18 -17.67 -5.88
CA THR A 64 -8.34 -16.26 -6.26
C THR A 64 -6.99 -15.62 -6.60
N TYR A 65 -5.96 -15.96 -5.82
CA TYR A 65 -4.61 -15.43 -6.00
C TYR A 65 -3.65 -16.37 -6.73
N ASP A 66 -4.12 -17.49 -7.31
CA ASP A 66 -3.30 -18.56 -7.93
C ASP A 66 -2.08 -18.97 -7.08
N LEU A 67 -2.27 -19.03 -5.77
CA LEU A 67 -1.23 -19.39 -4.81
C LEU A 67 -1.16 -20.89 -4.64
N ASN A 68 0.06 -21.38 -4.38
CA ASN A 68 0.37 -22.77 -4.14
C ASN A 68 0.64 -22.99 -2.64
N PRO A 69 -0.30 -23.58 -1.89
CA PRO A 69 -0.12 -23.82 -0.47
C PRO A 69 1.01 -24.80 -0.15
N ILE A 70 1.32 -25.74 -1.04
CA ILE A 70 2.41 -26.71 -0.85
C ILE A 70 3.76 -25.98 -0.76
N LEU A 71 3.93 -24.91 -1.53
CA LEU A 71 5.13 -24.08 -1.52
C LEU A 71 5.12 -23.00 -0.43
N ARG A 72 4.15 -23.05 0.50
CA ARG A 72 3.97 -22.04 1.57
C ARG A 72 3.75 -20.62 1.03
N GLU A 73 3.24 -20.48 -0.19
CA GLU A 73 2.78 -19.18 -0.72
C GLU A 73 1.54 -18.68 0.04
N LEU A 74 0.74 -19.60 0.58
CA LEU A 74 -0.39 -19.34 1.46
C LEU A 74 -0.47 -20.44 2.55
N TYR A 75 -0.71 -20.05 3.80
CA TYR A 75 -0.87 -20.96 4.93
C TYR A 75 -1.93 -20.47 5.91
N ALA A 76 -2.33 -21.35 6.82
CA ALA A 76 -3.30 -21.05 7.86
C ALA A 76 -2.62 -20.40 9.06
N PHE A 77 -3.26 -19.38 9.61
CA PHE A 77 -2.80 -18.73 10.82
C PHE A 77 -3.92 -18.66 11.86
N PRO A 78 -3.69 -19.09 13.12
CA PRO A 78 -4.74 -19.13 14.12
C PRO A 78 -5.12 -17.71 14.55
N LYS A 79 -6.43 -17.45 14.70
CA LYS A 79 -6.96 -16.20 15.28
C LYS A 79 -7.08 -16.33 16.80
N LYS A 80 -7.08 -15.19 17.52
CA LYS A 80 -7.42 -15.19 18.95
C LYS A 80 -8.93 -15.46 19.11
N GLY A 81 -9.27 -16.39 19.99
CA GLY A 81 -10.66 -16.81 20.21
C GLY A 81 -11.13 -17.92 19.26
N GLY A 82 -10.21 -18.60 18.57
CA GLY A 82 -10.50 -19.68 17.64
C GLY A 82 -10.73 -19.22 16.21
N GLY A 83 -10.67 -20.19 15.29
CA GLY A 83 -10.70 -19.91 13.85
C GLY A 83 -9.32 -19.70 13.25
N ILE A 84 -9.28 -19.53 11.92
CA ILE A 84 -8.04 -19.22 11.19
C ILE A 84 -8.24 -18.05 10.21
N VAL A 85 -7.13 -17.43 9.81
CA VAL A 85 -7.03 -16.46 8.71
C VAL A 85 -6.04 -16.98 7.66
N PRO A 86 -6.29 -16.81 6.36
CA PRO A 86 -5.29 -17.05 5.33
C PRO A 86 -4.17 -16.01 5.44
N VAL A 87 -2.93 -16.47 5.60
CA VAL A 87 -1.73 -15.64 5.53
C VAL A 87 -0.99 -15.94 4.24
N VAL A 88 -0.56 -14.89 3.54
CA VAL A 88 0.24 -14.97 2.31
C VAL A 88 1.68 -14.61 2.64
N SER A 89 2.60 -15.50 2.29
CA SER A 89 4.03 -15.29 2.52
C SER A 89 4.59 -14.25 1.55
N VAL A 90 5.82 -13.78 1.80
CA VAL A 90 6.51 -12.86 0.89
C VAL A 90 6.60 -13.42 -0.54
N ASP A 91 6.82 -14.73 -0.69
CA ASP A 91 6.87 -15.39 -2.00
C ASP A 91 5.50 -15.38 -2.69
N GLY A 92 4.43 -15.57 -1.93
CA GLY A 92 3.06 -15.45 -2.43
C GLY A 92 2.76 -14.03 -2.94
N TRP A 93 3.15 -13.01 -2.17
CA TRP A 93 3.03 -11.60 -2.60
C TRP A 93 3.84 -11.30 -3.86
N LEU A 94 5.11 -11.72 -3.90
CA LEU A 94 5.98 -11.53 -5.08
C LEU A 94 5.43 -12.24 -6.32
N LYS A 95 4.84 -13.43 -6.16
CA LYS A 95 4.17 -14.12 -7.26
C LYS A 95 2.94 -13.36 -7.76
N ILE A 96 2.13 -12.79 -6.85
CA ILE A 96 0.98 -11.97 -7.21
C ILE A 96 1.41 -10.71 -7.97
N ILE A 97 2.54 -10.11 -7.60
CA ILE A 97 3.11 -8.92 -8.27
C ILE A 97 3.67 -9.29 -9.66
N ASN A 98 4.56 -10.28 -9.72
CA ASN A 98 5.29 -10.62 -10.95
C ASN A 98 4.39 -11.17 -12.08
N ARG A 99 3.20 -11.67 -11.76
CA ARG A 99 2.25 -12.16 -12.77
C ARG A 99 1.39 -11.07 -13.41
N GLN A 100 1.42 -9.85 -12.88
CA GLN A 100 0.57 -8.77 -13.39
C GLN A 100 1.04 -8.38 -14.79
N PRO A 101 0.15 -8.38 -15.81
CA PRO A 101 0.56 -8.13 -17.20
C PRO A 101 1.23 -6.76 -17.41
N ASN A 102 0.81 -5.75 -16.64
CA ASN A 102 1.30 -4.38 -16.70
C ASN A 102 2.44 -4.09 -15.72
N PHE A 103 2.90 -5.05 -14.91
CA PHE A 103 4.07 -4.85 -14.06
C PHE A 103 5.33 -4.64 -14.91
N ASP A 104 6.09 -3.59 -14.60
CA ASP A 104 7.31 -3.20 -15.33
C ASP A 104 8.56 -3.14 -14.46
N GLY A 105 8.45 -3.52 -13.19
CA GLY A 105 9.56 -3.50 -12.24
C GLY A 105 9.19 -2.85 -10.92
N MET A 106 10.08 -3.00 -9.95
CA MET A 106 9.92 -2.46 -8.62
C MET A 106 11.28 -2.15 -8.03
N ASP A 107 11.42 -0.96 -7.45
CA ASP A 107 12.57 -0.53 -6.68
C ASP A 107 12.18 -0.46 -5.21
N VAL A 108 13.10 -0.85 -4.32
CA VAL A 108 12.87 -0.73 -2.88
C VAL A 108 14.09 -0.18 -2.19
N ASP A 109 13.96 1.03 -1.66
CA ASP A 109 14.98 1.71 -0.89
C ASP A 109 14.70 1.50 0.60
N VAL A 110 15.73 1.14 1.36
CA VAL A 110 15.67 1.04 2.82
C VAL A 110 16.65 2.05 3.39
N PHE A 111 16.14 2.95 4.22
CA PHE A 111 16.92 4.03 4.81
C PHE A 111 17.27 3.70 6.25
N HIS A 112 18.42 4.20 6.70
CA HIS A 112 18.97 3.97 8.04
C HIS A 112 19.30 5.28 8.74
N ASP A 113 19.26 5.26 10.07
CA ASP A 113 19.83 6.34 10.89
C ASP A 113 21.36 6.20 10.99
N ASP A 114 22.01 7.14 11.68
CA ASP A 114 23.45 7.15 11.90
C ASP A 114 23.98 5.90 12.63
N ASN A 115 23.10 5.16 13.33
CA ASN A 115 23.43 3.94 14.06
C ASN A 115 23.22 2.68 13.21
N GLY A 116 22.80 2.80 11.94
CA GLY A 116 22.48 1.68 11.07
C GLY A 116 21.14 1.01 11.38
N THR A 117 20.25 1.65 12.14
CA THR A 117 18.88 1.19 12.40
C THR A 117 17.98 1.63 11.26
N PRO A 118 17.16 0.75 10.66
CA PRO A 118 16.28 1.16 9.59
C PRO A 118 15.24 2.16 10.10
N THR A 119 14.97 3.22 9.34
CA THR A 119 14.00 4.27 9.69
C THR A 119 12.71 4.11 8.90
N HIS A 120 12.82 3.93 7.60
CA HIS A 120 11.69 3.69 6.69
C HIS A 120 12.17 2.93 5.46
N ALA A 121 11.24 2.29 4.75
CA ALA A 121 11.49 1.73 3.44
C ALA A 121 10.46 2.25 2.45
N THR A 122 10.90 2.57 1.24
CA THR A 122 10.02 3.05 0.17
C THR A 122 10.06 2.07 -0.99
N CYS A 123 8.88 1.58 -1.37
CA CYS A 123 8.69 0.72 -2.52
C CYS A 123 8.06 1.52 -3.66
N THR A 124 8.68 1.47 -4.83
CA THR A 124 8.23 2.13 -6.06
C THR A 124 7.91 1.05 -7.08
N ILE A 125 6.64 0.89 -7.45
CA ILE A 125 6.19 -0.06 -8.48
C ILE A 125 5.93 0.69 -9.78
N HIS A 126 6.60 0.26 -10.85
CA HIS A 126 6.44 0.79 -12.20
C HIS A 126 5.43 -0.05 -12.97
N LEU A 127 4.51 0.62 -13.67
CA LEU A 127 3.46 -0.02 -14.46
C LEU A 127 3.51 0.51 -15.89
N LYS A 128 3.44 -0.39 -16.88
CA LYS A 128 3.55 -0.06 -18.31
C LYS A 128 2.47 0.91 -18.80
N ASP A 129 1.32 0.89 -18.15
CA ASP A 129 0.14 1.68 -18.49
C ASP A 129 0.03 2.98 -17.68
N ARG A 130 1.08 3.36 -16.93
CA ARG A 130 1.11 4.59 -16.13
C ARG A 130 2.39 5.39 -16.38
N LYS A 131 2.24 6.71 -16.49
CA LYS A 131 3.38 7.64 -16.55
C LYS A 131 4.08 7.79 -15.20
N HIS A 132 3.34 7.68 -14.11
CA HIS A 132 3.85 7.82 -12.75
C HIS A 132 3.75 6.49 -12.00
N PRO A 133 4.81 6.09 -11.28
CA PRO A 133 4.81 4.86 -10.51
C PRO A 133 3.95 4.99 -9.25
N VAL A 134 3.62 3.85 -8.64
CA VAL A 134 3.03 3.80 -7.30
C VAL A 134 4.16 3.76 -6.29
N ARG A 135 4.25 4.77 -5.42
CA ARG A 135 5.28 4.90 -4.39
C ARG A 135 4.64 4.87 -3.01
N ILE A 136 5.03 3.91 -2.19
CA ILE A 136 4.53 3.75 -0.81
C ILE A 136 5.70 3.60 0.15
N SER A 137 5.63 4.33 1.26
CA SER A 137 6.64 4.32 2.33
C SER A 137 6.06 3.74 3.61
N GLU A 138 6.79 2.83 4.23
CA GLU A 138 6.48 2.22 5.52
C GLU A 138 7.54 2.61 6.54
N TYR A 139 7.12 2.97 7.76
CA TYR A 139 8.00 3.50 8.80
C TYR A 139 8.33 2.43 9.83
N PHE A 140 9.63 2.24 10.11
CA PHE A 140 10.10 1.22 11.06
C PHE A 140 9.48 1.39 12.46
N ALA A 141 9.30 2.63 12.90
CA ALA A 141 8.68 2.95 14.19
C ALA A 141 7.25 2.39 14.34
N GLU A 142 6.51 2.22 13.24
CA GLU A 142 5.13 1.74 13.23
C GLU A 142 5.04 0.24 12.92
N CYS A 143 5.89 -0.23 12.01
CA CYS A 143 5.85 -1.61 11.53
C CYS A 143 6.60 -2.58 12.44
N SER A 144 7.63 -2.11 13.16
CA SER A 144 8.49 -3.00 13.94
C SER A 144 7.72 -3.78 15.00
N ARG A 145 8.17 -5.01 15.23
CA ARG A 145 7.60 -5.91 16.24
C ARG A 145 8.74 -6.51 17.05
N ASN A 146 8.48 -6.80 18.32
CA ASN A 146 9.45 -7.51 19.15
C ASN A 146 9.38 -9.02 18.91
N THR A 147 9.71 -9.45 17.69
CA THR A 147 9.76 -10.86 17.29
C THR A 147 11.14 -11.20 16.74
N GLU A 148 11.51 -12.48 16.77
CA GLU A 148 12.83 -12.93 16.33
C GLU A 148 13.20 -12.51 14.90
N PRO A 149 12.31 -12.60 13.88
CA PRO A 149 12.64 -12.14 12.53
C PRO A 149 12.92 -10.63 12.44
N TRP A 150 12.15 -9.81 13.15
CA TRP A 150 12.36 -8.36 13.19
C TRP A 150 13.65 -8.00 13.94
N ASN A 151 13.99 -8.72 15.01
CA ASN A 151 15.21 -8.51 15.77
C ASN A 151 16.47 -8.93 14.99
N GLN A 152 16.40 -10.00 14.19
CA GLN A 152 17.56 -10.51 13.43
C GLN A 152 17.70 -9.86 12.05
N MET A 153 16.60 -9.47 11.40
CA MET A 153 16.59 -8.98 10.02
C MET A 153 15.66 -7.76 9.83
N PRO A 154 15.84 -6.67 10.60
CA PRO A 154 14.88 -5.55 10.64
C PRO A 154 14.69 -4.88 9.28
N SER A 155 15.77 -4.63 8.54
CA SER A 155 15.71 -4.04 7.19
C SER A 155 14.96 -4.94 6.20
N ARG A 156 15.12 -6.27 6.32
CA ARG A 156 14.43 -7.23 5.43
C ARG A 156 12.94 -7.25 5.70
N MET A 157 12.55 -7.23 6.98
CA MET A 157 11.15 -7.21 7.38
C MET A 157 10.46 -5.91 6.94
N LEU A 158 11.10 -4.76 7.16
CA LEU A 158 10.58 -3.47 6.72
C LEU A 158 10.43 -3.40 5.20
N ARG A 159 11.42 -3.88 4.45
CA ARG A 159 11.34 -4.01 2.99
C ARG A 159 10.13 -4.83 2.55
N HIS A 160 9.86 -5.95 3.22
CA HIS A 160 8.70 -6.78 2.90
C HIS A 160 7.38 -6.06 3.19
N LYS A 161 7.29 -5.24 4.24
CA LYS A 161 6.09 -4.42 4.51
C LYS A 161 5.84 -3.42 3.38
N ALA A 162 6.85 -2.65 2.99
CA ALA A 162 6.73 -1.67 1.89
C ALA A 162 6.30 -2.32 0.57
N ILE A 163 6.84 -3.50 0.23
CA ILE A 163 6.46 -4.25 -0.98
C ILE A 163 4.96 -4.60 -0.96
N LYS A 164 4.45 -5.11 0.16
CA LYS A 164 3.05 -5.57 0.25
C LYS A 164 2.08 -4.40 0.14
N GLU A 165 2.35 -3.30 0.85
CA GLU A 165 1.49 -2.12 0.82
C GLU A 165 1.50 -1.44 -0.56
N ALA A 166 2.67 -1.31 -1.19
CA ALA A 166 2.75 -0.84 -2.57
C ALA A 166 1.96 -1.75 -3.53
N ALA A 167 2.04 -3.07 -3.37
CA ALA A 167 1.29 -4.01 -4.20
C ALA A 167 -0.23 -3.91 -3.99
N ARG A 168 -0.69 -3.70 -2.75
CA ARG A 168 -2.12 -3.45 -2.46
C ARG A 168 -2.62 -2.25 -3.24
N VAL A 169 -1.89 -1.14 -3.20
CA VAL A 169 -2.27 0.10 -3.88
C VAL A 169 -2.15 -0.03 -5.40
N ALA A 170 -1.08 -0.62 -5.91
CA ALA A 170 -0.83 -0.74 -7.34
C ALA A 170 -1.84 -1.64 -8.06
N PHE A 171 -2.25 -2.74 -7.42
CA PHE A 171 -3.03 -3.80 -8.07
C PHE A 171 -4.41 -4.04 -7.43
N GLY A 172 -4.80 -3.25 -6.42
CA GLY A 172 -6.09 -3.42 -5.74
C GLY A 172 -6.21 -4.75 -4.99
N ILE A 173 -5.11 -5.27 -4.43
CA ILE A 173 -5.08 -6.55 -3.73
C ILE A 173 -5.75 -6.42 -2.36
N GLY A 174 -6.73 -7.29 -2.07
CA GLY A 174 -7.51 -7.26 -0.83
C GLY A 174 -7.91 -8.63 -0.29
N GLY A 175 -8.27 -8.71 0.99
CA GLY A 175 -8.70 -9.97 1.62
C GLY A 175 -7.59 -10.99 1.87
N ILE A 176 -6.33 -10.60 1.68
CA ILE A 176 -5.14 -11.31 2.16
C ILE A 176 -4.38 -10.44 3.15
N VAL A 177 -3.70 -11.11 4.07
CA VAL A 177 -2.85 -10.48 5.07
C VAL A 177 -1.50 -11.18 5.13
N ASP A 178 -0.50 -10.46 5.61
CA ASP A 178 0.76 -11.05 6.04
C ASP A 178 0.71 -11.53 7.49
N GLU A 179 1.81 -12.14 7.93
CA GLU A 179 1.93 -12.70 9.27
C GLU A 179 1.84 -11.64 10.37
N ASP A 180 2.50 -10.48 10.21
CA ASP A 180 2.53 -9.40 11.20
C ASP A 180 1.14 -8.74 11.37
N GLU A 181 0.40 -8.59 10.25
CA GLU A 181 -0.99 -8.13 10.26
C GLU A 181 -1.91 -9.15 10.94
N ALA A 182 -1.70 -10.44 10.66
CA ALA A 182 -2.47 -11.50 11.29
C ALA A 182 -2.19 -11.58 12.81
N GLU A 183 -0.98 -11.28 13.27
CA GLU A 183 -0.67 -11.12 14.70
C GLU A 183 -1.42 -9.95 15.32
N THR A 184 -1.45 -8.81 14.62
CA THR A 184 -2.22 -7.65 15.09
C THR A 184 -3.71 -8.01 15.21
N LEU A 185 -4.27 -8.74 14.23
CA LEU A 185 -5.64 -9.25 14.29
C LEU A 185 -5.86 -10.28 15.40
N ARG A 186 -4.82 -11.00 15.84
CA ARG A 186 -4.89 -11.80 17.07
C ARG A 186 -4.99 -10.90 18.28
N ASP A 187 -4.23 -9.83 18.39
CA ASP A 187 -4.17 -9.04 19.62
C ASP A 187 -5.39 -8.14 19.87
N VAL A 188 -6.16 -7.80 18.83
CA VAL A 188 -7.44 -7.09 18.97
C VAL A 188 -8.46 -7.99 19.69
N THR A 189 -8.58 -7.79 21.00
CA THR A 189 -9.70 -8.31 21.78
C THR A 189 -10.97 -7.59 21.31
N PRO A 190 -12.06 -8.28 20.94
CA PRO A 190 -13.33 -7.60 20.72
C PRO A 190 -13.73 -6.97 22.05
N THR A 191 -13.54 -5.65 22.19
CA THR A 191 -14.24 -4.91 23.23
C THR A 191 -15.71 -5.12 22.92
N ALA A 192 -16.45 -5.74 23.85
CA ALA A 192 -17.91 -5.74 23.80
C ALA A 192 -18.36 -4.32 23.45
N PRO A 193 -19.35 -4.11 22.57
CA PRO A 193 -19.75 -2.77 22.15
C PRO A 193 -19.96 -1.93 23.41
N SER A 194 -19.06 -0.98 23.63
CA SER A 194 -19.17 -0.03 24.73
C SER A 194 -20.50 0.67 24.51
N SER A 195 -21.46 0.42 25.40
CA SER A 195 -22.69 1.19 25.44
C SER A 195 -22.27 2.64 25.68
N MET A 196 -22.25 3.43 24.60
CA MET A 196 -22.06 4.87 24.67
C MET A 196 -23.04 5.42 25.72
N PRO A 197 -22.59 6.19 26.72
CA PRO A 197 -23.51 6.87 27.61
C PRO A 197 -24.38 7.81 26.75
N SER A 198 -25.70 7.72 26.92
CA SER A 198 -26.63 8.58 26.19
C SER A 198 -26.35 10.04 26.56
N GLY A 199 -25.77 10.80 25.63
CA GLY A 199 -25.77 12.25 25.71
C GLY A 199 -27.22 12.78 25.70
N PRO A 200 -27.48 13.95 26.32
CA PRO A 200 -28.82 14.50 26.40
C PRO A 200 -29.40 14.79 25.00
N ALA A 201 -30.64 14.36 24.80
CA ALA A 201 -31.36 14.47 23.52
C ALA A 201 -31.53 15.93 23.09
N MET A 202 -31.13 16.24 21.86
CA MET A 202 -31.49 17.50 21.21
C MET A 202 -32.99 17.51 20.86
N PRO A 203 -33.68 18.66 20.99
CA PRO A 203 -35.11 18.76 20.73
C PRO A 203 -35.42 18.68 19.23
N LYS A 204 -36.44 17.90 18.87
CA LYS A 204 -36.93 17.74 17.50
C LYS A 204 -37.56 19.05 17.01
N PRO A 205 -37.25 19.53 15.78
CA PRO A 205 -37.98 20.65 15.20
C PRO A 205 -39.40 20.22 14.83
N ARG A 206 -40.36 21.00 15.34
CA ARG A 206 -41.80 20.88 15.13
C ARG A 206 -42.12 21.37 13.72
N GLY A 207 -42.88 20.57 12.98
CA GLY A 207 -43.18 20.80 11.57
C GLY A 207 -43.85 22.15 11.29
N GLN A 208 -43.39 22.80 10.23
CA GLN A 208 -44.16 23.80 9.53
C GLN A 208 -44.17 23.43 8.03
N ARG A 209 -45.38 23.20 7.56
CA ARG A 209 -45.75 22.88 6.18
C ARG A 209 -45.50 24.10 5.30
N LEU A 210 -44.67 23.96 4.27
CA LEU A 210 -44.60 24.91 3.15
C LEU A 210 -45.02 24.17 1.88
N GLU A 211 -45.93 24.82 1.17
CA GLU A 211 -46.72 24.26 0.07
C GLU A 211 -45.88 23.97 -1.17
N ARG A 212 -46.29 22.93 -1.89
CA ARG A 212 -45.71 22.49 -3.16
C ARG A 212 -46.23 23.40 -4.28
N SER A 213 -45.33 24.13 -4.94
CA SER A 213 -45.54 24.69 -6.28
C SER A 213 -44.92 23.75 -7.31
N GLU A 214 -45.74 23.26 -8.24
CA GLU A 214 -45.33 22.47 -9.41
C GLU A 214 -44.95 23.40 -10.58
N GLU A 215 -43.80 23.15 -11.21
CA GLU A 215 -43.50 23.51 -12.61
C GLU A 215 -42.43 22.53 -13.16
N PRO A 216 -42.29 22.37 -14.49
CA PRO A 216 -42.37 21.05 -15.12
C PRO A 216 -41.01 20.49 -15.57
N ALA A 217 -41.02 19.20 -15.89
CA ALA A 217 -39.86 18.43 -16.34
C ALA A 217 -39.23 18.95 -17.65
N PRO A 218 -37.89 18.97 -17.79
CA PRO A 218 -37.25 19.13 -19.08
C PRO A 218 -37.10 17.79 -19.80
N ALA A 219 -37.34 17.86 -21.10
CA ALA A 219 -37.27 16.78 -22.06
C ALA A 219 -35.83 16.32 -22.38
N SER A 220 -35.77 15.08 -22.86
CA SER A 220 -34.66 14.40 -23.53
C SER A 220 -33.72 15.32 -24.34
N ALA A 221 -32.42 15.25 -24.03
CA ALA A 221 -31.33 15.70 -24.89
C ALA A 221 -30.25 14.60 -24.97
N GLN A 222 -29.82 14.32 -26.20
CA GLN A 222 -28.85 13.30 -26.59
C GLN A 222 -27.41 13.61 -26.12
N PRO A 223 -26.49 12.62 -26.07
CA PRO A 223 -25.16 12.81 -25.52
C PRO A 223 -24.26 13.61 -26.46
N ARG A 224 -23.71 14.71 -25.95
CA ARG A 224 -22.64 15.49 -26.59
C ARG A 224 -21.30 14.94 -26.09
N LYS A 225 -20.42 14.58 -27.03
CA LYS A 225 -19.02 14.22 -26.74
C LYS A 225 -18.33 15.42 -26.06
N GLU A 226 -17.84 15.22 -24.84
CA GLU A 226 -16.82 16.06 -24.23
C GLU A 226 -15.47 15.43 -24.56
N GLU A 227 -14.71 16.12 -25.43
CA GLU A 227 -13.28 15.91 -25.59
C GLU A 227 -12.61 16.43 -24.30
N ALA A 228 -12.02 15.53 -23.53
CA ALA A 228 -11.10 15.88 -22.46
C ALA A 228 -9.80 16.38 -23.11
N SER A 229 -9.55 17.68 -23.03
CA SER A 229 -8.24 18.25 -23.31
C SER A 229 -7.27 17.84 -22.19
N GLU A 230 -6.23 17.09 -22.55
CA GLU A 230 -5.08 16.80 -21.70
C GLU A 230 -4.47 18.12 -21.17
N PRO A 231 -4.07 18.23 -19.88
CA PRO A 231 -3.18 19.31 -19.50
C PRO A 231 -1.80 18.99 -20.10
N GLU A 232 -1.38 19.81 -21.06
CA GLU A 232 -0.01 19.83 -21.56
C GLU A 232 0.93 19.98 -20.36
N GLY A 233 1.75 18.96 -20.11
CA GLY A 233 2.75 19.04 -19.05
C GLY A 233 3.80 20.08 -19.43
N GLU A 234 3.89 21.15 -18.64
CA GLU A 234 4.95 22.14 -18.72
C GLU A 234 6.31 21.43 -18.77
N LEU A 235 7.12 21.76 -19.80
CA LEU A 235 8.47 21.22 -19.96
C LEU A 235 9.41 22.02 -19.05
N PHE A 236 10.11 21.37 -18.12
CA PHE A 236 11.16 22.01 -17.32
C PHE A 236 12.55 21.53 -17.72
N ILE A 237 13.52 22.43 -17.68
CA ILE A 237 14.95 22.13 -17.89
C ILE A 237 15.71 22.49 -16.63
N ILE A 238 16.45 21.54 -16.05
CA ILE A 238 17.30 21.78 -14.88
C ILE A 238 18.64 22.34 -15.37
N ASP A 239 18.94 23.59 -15.00
CA ASP A 239 20.18 24.27 -15.39
C ASP A 239 21.35 23.92 -14.46
N GLY A 240 21.08 23.62 -13.18
CA GLY A 240 22.10 23.15 -12.26
C GLY A 240 21.78 23.30 -10.77
N VAL A 241 22.69 22.78 -9.94
CA VAL A 241 22.65 22.89 -8.47
C VAL A 241 23.95 23.50 -7.97
N LYS A 242 23.85 24.52 -7.12
CA LYS A 242 24.97 25.05 -6.34
C LYS A 242 24.71 24.81 -4.87
N THR A 243 25.79 24.64 -4.10
CA THR A 243 25.70 24.46 -2.65
C THR A 243 26.56 25.49 -1.93
N ARG A 244 26.06 26.02 -0.82
CA ARG A 244 26.83 26.87 0.10
C ARG A 244 26.71 26.32 1.51
N THR A 245 27.82 26.20 2.23
CA THR A 245 27.81 25.81 3.64
C THR A 245 28.01 27.03 4.55
N GLY A 246 27.49 26.96 5.76
CA GLY A 246 27.67 28.00 6.78
C GLY A 246 27.41 27.47 8.18
N LYS A 247 27.57 28.32 9.20
CA LYS A 247 27.25 27.98 10.59
C LYS A 247 26.03 28.73 11.07
N SER A 248 25.14 28.05 11.78
CA SER A 248 23.98 28.67 12.42
C SER A 248 24.43 29.60 13.54
N GLN A 249 24.00 30.86 13.51
CA GLN A 249 24.31 31.82 14.57
C GLN A 249 23.63 31.50 15.90
N LYS A 250 22.56 30.69 15.90
CA LYS A 250 21.83 30.27 17.11
C LYS A 250 22.37 28.99 17.73
N THR A 251 22.73 28.00 16.91
CA THR A 251 23.06 26.65 17.39
C THR A 251 24.51 26.24 17.13
N GLY A 252 25.27 27.04 16.38
CA GLY A 252 26.64 26.73 15.98
C GLY A 252 26.79 25.56 15.00
N ARG A 253 25.69 24.88 14.66
CA ARG A 253 25.65 23.73 13.73
C ARG A 253 25.93 24.17 12.31
N ASP A 254 26.60 23.31 11.56
CA ASP A 254 26.84 23.51 10.13
C ASP A 254 25.52 23.28 9.38
N TRP A 255 25.20 24.19 8.45
CA TRP A 255 24.07 24.07 7.54
C TRP A 255 24.56 24.13 6.10
N LYS A 256 23.76 23.57 5.19
CA LYS A 256 24.00 23.55 3.76
C LYS A 256 22.79 24.12 3.03
N LEU A 257 23.02 25.18 2.28
CA LEU A 257 22.06 25.81 1.37
C LEU A 257 22.25 25.21 -0.01
N TYR A 258 21.16 24.76 -0.59
CA TYR A 258 21.11 24.32 -1.97
C TYR A 258 20.38 25.38 -2.78
N ILE A 259 20.97 25.73 -3.92
CA ILE A 259 20.43 26.69 -4.89
C ILE A 259 20.22 25.91 -6.18
N ILE A 260 18.98 25.63 -6.52
CA ILE A 260 18.59 24.92 -7.75
C ILE A 260 18.15 25.96 -8.76
N THR A 261 18.76 25.96 -9.94
CA THR A 261 18.34 26.80 -11.08
C THR A 261 17.72 25.92 -12.15
N PHE A 262 16.55 26.30 -12.65
CA PHE A 262 15.79 25.57 -13.67
C PHE A 262 14.95 26.54 -14.49
N GLN A 263 14.38 26.07 -15.60
CA GLN A 263 13.49 26.84 -16.46
C GLN A 263 12.08 26.28 -16.42
N VAL A 264 11.08 27.14 -16.29
CA VAL A 264 9.66 26.82 -16.45
C VAL A 264 9.16 27.65 -17.62
N ASP A 265 8.66 26.99 -18.66
CA ASP A 265 8.21 27.63 -19.91
C ASP A 265 9.25 28.57 -20.56
N GLY A 266 10.54 28.26 -20.36
CA GLY A 266 11.66 29.06 -20.88
C GLY A 266 12.06 30.26 -20.02
N GLU A 267 11.35 30.53 -18.92
CA GLU A 267 11.70 31.56 -17.93
C GLU A 267 12.56 30.97 -16.80
N PRO A 268 13.62 31.67 -16.37
CA PRO A 268 14.50 31.18 -15.32
C PRO A 268 13.81 31.23 -13.94
N ALA A 269 13.91 30.13 -13.21
CA ALA A 269 13.41 29.94 -11.86
C ALA A 269 14.54 29.48 -10.92
N THR A 270 14.43 29.83 -9.63
CA THR A 270 15.41 29.42 -8.62
C THR A 270 14.72 28.99 -7.34
N ILE A 271 15.17 27.88 -6.77
CA ILE A 271 14.82 27.43 -5.42
C ILE A 271 16.04 27.59 -4.53
N GLU A 272 15.87 28.22 -3.38
CA GLU A 272 16.86 28.27 -2.31
C GLU A 272 16.32 27.54 -1.07
N ALA A 273 16.97 26.45 -0.67
CA ALA A 273 16.54 25.67 0.49
C ALA A 273 17.74 25.34 1.39
N SER A 274 17.67 25.75 2.66
CA SER A 274 18.71 25.50 3.67
C SER A 274 18.34 24.34 4.56
N THR A 275 19.25 23.39 4.75
CA THR A 275 19.06 22.21 5.58
C THR A 275 20.26 21.95 6.47
N PHE A 276 20.04 21.27 7.59
CA PHE A 276 21.10 20.71 8.44
C PHE A 276 21.45 19.26 8.03
N SER A 277 20.79 18.73 7.00
CA SER A 277 20.99 17.41 6.40
C SER A 277 21.87 17.50 5.14
N GLU A 278 22.49 16.39 4.75
CA GLU A 278 23.19 16.26 3.46
C GLU A 278 22.24 16.01 2.27
N THR A 279 20.94 15.92 2.54
CA THR A 279 19.89 15.74 1.54
C THR A 279 18.78 16.78 1.74
N ILE A 280 18.22 17.21 0.61
CA ILE A 280 16.95 17.94 0.60
C ILE A 280 15.90 17.02 0.01
N GLY A 281 14.79 16.86 0.72
CA GLY A 281 13.57 16.22 0.22
C GLY A 281 12.38 16.98 0.76
N GLY A 282 12.11 18.16 0.20
CA GLY A 282 11.04 19.03 0.69
C GLY A 282 10.57 20.04 -0.35
N ILE A 283 9.47 20.72 -0.02
CA ILE A 283 8.84 21.73 -0.87
C ILE A 283 9.45 23.10 -0.56
N ALA A 284 9.77 23.85 -1.60
CA ALA A 284 10.25 25.21 -1.49
C ALA A 284 9.58 26.10 -2.54
N GLU A 285 9.34 27.36 -2.15
CA GLU A 285 8.76 28.36 -3.04
C GLU A 285 9.78 28.74 -4.12
N PHE A 286 9.33 28.91 -5.36
CA PHE A 286 10.10 29.43 -6.47
C PHE A 286 9.21 30.43 -7.22
N ASN A 287 9.61 31.70 -7.27
CA ASN A 287 8.72 32.79 -7.68
C ASN A 287 7.49 32.94 -6.76
N GLU A 288 6.96 34.17 -6.66
CA GLU A 288 5.89 34.49 -5.72
C GLU A 288 4.64 33.60 -5.95
N GLY A 289 4.29 32.82 -4.92
CA GLY A 289 3.10 31.96 -4.90
C GLY A 289 3.23 30.65 -5.67
N LYS A 290 4.42 30.27 -6.17
CA LYS A 290 4.63 28.99 -6.86
C LYS A 290 5.58 28.12 -6.07
N TRP A 291 5.33 26.81 -6.08
CA TRP A 291 6.02 25.87 -5.18
C TRP A 291 6.51 24.65 -5.93
N ALA A 292 7.69 24.16 -5.55
CA ALA A 292 8.22 22.92 -6.10
C ALA A 292 8.84 22.04 -5.03
N ARG A 293 8.61 20.74 -5.16
CA ARG A 293 9.30 19.70 -4.41
C ARG A 293 10.59 19.34 -5.12
N ALA A 294 11.71 19.48 -4.44
CA ALA A 294 13.00 19.08 -4.96
C ALA A 294 13.63 17.98 -4.10
N VAL A 295 14.14 16.94 -4.76
CA VAL A 295 14.98 15.93 -4.13
C VAL A 295 16.39 16.08 -4.65
N ILE A 296 17.34 16.30 -3.73
CA ILE A 296 18.76 16.46 -4.06
C ILE A 296 19.56 15.38 -3.36
N LYS A 297 20.38 14.69 -4.14
CA LYS A 297 21.39 13.77 -3.63
C LYS A 297 22.76 14.44 -3.68
N THR A 298 23.50 14.34 -2.57
CA THR A 298 24.91 14.73 -2.50
C THR A 298 25.77 13.48 -2.42
N GLU A 299 26.74 13.35 -3.32
CA GLU A 299 27.82 12.36 -3.23
C GLU A 299 29.17 13.10 -3.20
N GLY A 300 29.80 13.18 -2.02
CA GLY A 300 30.99 13.98 -1.80
C GLY A 300 30.73 15.48 -2.03
N ASP A 301 31.55 16.13 -2.85
CA ASP A 301 31.37 17.55 -3.19
C ASP A 301 30.36 17.79 -4.33
N ARG A 302 29.81 16.73 -4.93
CA ARG A 302 28.89 16.83 -6.07
C ARG A 302 27.45 16.69 -5.61
N SER A 303 26.61 17.64 -6.00
CA SER A 303 25.16 17.60 -5.75
C SER A 303 24.40 17.51 -7.06
N THR A 304 23.39 16.65 -7.12
CA THR A 304 22.55 16.41 -8.30
C THR A 304 21.08 16.45 -7.90
N VAL A 305 20.25 17.14 -8.69
CA VAL A 305 18.79 17.03 -8.55
C VAL A 305 18.37 15.65 -9.03
N GLU A 306 17.72 14.87 -8.17
CA GLU A 306 17.12 13.59 -8.53
C GLU A 306 15.69 13.77 -9.02
N SER A 307 14.93 14.66 -8.40
CA SER A 307 13.60 15.06 -8.89
C SER A 307 13.31 16.53 -8.59
N LEU A 308 12.51 17.14 -9.46
CA LEU A 308 11.95 18.47 -9.29
C LEU A 308 10.51 18.44 -9.82
N GLU A 309 9.55 18.74 -8.97
CA GLU A 309 8.12 18.69 -9.29
C GLU A 309 7.45 19.99 -8.85
N ILE A 310 6.77 20.69 -9.75
CA ILE A 310 5.89 21.80 -9.36
C ILE A 310 4.70 21.20 -8.62
N VAL A 311 4.45 21.71 -7.42
CA VAL A 311 3.33 21.29 -6.56
C VAL A 311 2.27 22.38 -6.55
N SER A 312 1.05 22.00 -6.14
CA SER A 312 -0.04 22.97 -6.03
C SER A 312 0.20 23.98 -4.91
N ASP A 313 -0.37 25.19 -5.03
CA ASP A 313 -0.26 26.23 -4.00
C ASP A 313 -0.70 25.74 -2.62
N ALA A 314 -1.72 24.88 -2.56
CA ALA A 314 -2.23 24.28 -1.33
C ALA A 314 -1.19 23.36 -0.65
N GLU A 315 -0.48 22.52 -1.42
CA GLU A 315 0.59 21.66 -0.91
C GLU A 315 1.83 22.50 -0.52
N GLY A 316 2.09 23.55 -1.30
CA GLY A 316 3.15 24.52 -1.07
C GLY A 316 3.04 25.25 0.26
N GLU A 317 1.88 25.85 0.54
CA GLU A 317 1.64 26.61 1.76
C GLU A 317 1.63 25.73 3.02
N GLU A 318 1.23 24.46 2.90
CA GLU A 318 1.10 23.53 4.03
C GLU A 318 2.45 22.92 4.45
N GLU A 319 3.32 22.54 3.51
CA GLU A 319 4.64 21.94 3.80
C GLU A 319 5.81 22.94 3.73
N GLY A 320 5.71 24.00 2.92
CA GLY A 320 6.79 24.95 2.67
C GLY A 320 7.00 26.00 3.75
N GLY A 321 6.00 26.23 4.61
CA GLY A 321 6.07 27.17 5.74
C GLY A 321 6.93 26.70 6.93
N LEU A 322 7.58 25.54 6.82
CA LEU A 322 8.31 24.87 7.91
C LEU A 322 9.84 24.78 7.70
N MET A 323 10.41 25.37 6.64
CA MET A 323 11.87 25.43 6.42
C MET A 323 12.54 26.65 7.05
#